data_AF-A0A838QZ42-F1
#
_entry.id   AF-A0A838QZ42-F1
#
_cell.length_a   1.000
_cell.length_b   1.000
_cell.length_c   1.000
_cell.angle_alpha   90.00
_cell.angle_beta   90.00
_cell.angle_gamma   90.00
#
_symmetry.space_group_name_H-M   'P 1'
#
loop_
_entity.id
_entity.type
_entity.pdbx_description
1 polymer ?
#
loop_
_entity_poly.entity_id
_entity_poly.type
_entity_poly.pdbx_seq_one_letter_code
_entity_poly.pdbx_strand_id
1 'polypeptide(L)'
;MYNNSGAELWTALAEKAYAQLNAMGWSRAGLTGSGLNTYQAISGGYIYAALGHVTGQATVAFAMTSSASSFQQFVWAHNAGKMIGFASKSTPASSSVVGGHAYMVVGYDARFQRVQLANPWGPEYGILTLTWQQVQQNFQYFDRTA
;
A
#
# COMPACT_ATOMS: atom_id res chain seq x y z
N MET A 1 31.14 0.89 -10.34
CA MET A 1 29.91 1.17 -9.55
C MET A 1 29.32 -0.18 -9.13
N TYR A 2 29.23 -0.43 -7.83
CA TYR A 2 28.74 -1.70 -7.28
C TYR A 2 27.20 -1.71 -7.28
N ASN A 3 26.58 -2.07 -8.40
CA ASN A 3 25.14 -2.36 -8.48
C ASN A 3 24.91 -3.87 -8.21
N ASN A 4 25.20 -4.31 -6.99
CA ASN A 4 24.73 -5.61 -6.52
C ASN A 4 23.50 -5.36 -5.65
N SER A 5 22.30 -5.49 -6.22
CA SER A 5 21.04 -5.34 -5.48
C SER A 5 20.91 -6.32 -4.31
N GLY A 6 21.63 -7.45 -4.32
CA GLY A 6 21.71 -8.38 -3.20
C GLY A 6 22.53 -7.87 -2.00
N ALA A 7 23.27 -6.77 -2.16
CA ALA A 7 24.02 -6.11 -1.08
C ALA A 7 23.30 -4.87 -0.54
N GLU A 8 22.15 -4.48 -1.10
CA GLU A 8 21.33 -3.36 -0.62
C GLU A 8 20.48 -3.82 0.57
N LEU A 9 20.78 -3.31 1.76
CA LEU A 9 20.18 -3.80 3.01
C LEU A 9 19.20 -2.82 3.67
N TRP A 10 19.06 -1.61 3.15
CA TRP A 10 18.32 -0.57 3.88
C TRP A 10 16.85 -0.93 4.09
N THR A 11 16.19 -1.56 3.11
CA THR A 11 14.79 -2.01 3.21
C THR A 11 14.64 -3.09 4.28
N ALA A 12 15.52 -4.09 4.27
CA ALA A 12 15.53 -5.17 5.26
C ALA A 12 15.80 -4.65 6.69
N LEU A 13 16.71 -3.68 6.82
CA LEU A 13 17.00 -3.03 8.10
C LEU A 13 15.85 -2.14 8.57
N ALA A 14 15.19 -1.42 7.65
CA ALA A 14 13.99 -0.62 7.97
C ALA A 14 12.83 -1.51 8.42
N GLU A 15 12.58 -2.64 7.76
CA GLU A 15 11.55 -3.59 8.18
C GLU A 15 11.86 -4.20 9.56
N LYS A 16 13.13 -4.54 9.82
CA LYS A 16 13.57 -4.99 11.14
C LYS A 16 13.31 -3.93 12.22
N ALA A 17 13.64 -2.67 11.94
CA ALA A 17 13.37 -1.57 12.86
C ALA A 17 11.86 -1.40 13.08
N TYR A 18 11.04 -1.58 12.04
CA TYR A 18 9.59 -1.52 12.13
C TYR A 18 9.01 -2.64 13.02
N ALA A 19 9.56 -3.85 12.96
CA ALA A 19 9.22 -4.93 13.90
C ALA A 19 9.64 -4.60 15.35
N GLN A 20 10.78 -3.91 15.55
CA GLN A 20 11.20 -3.45 16.88
C GLN A 20 10.30 -2.33 17.43
N LEU A 21 9.85 -1.40 16.58
CA LEU A 21 8.90 -0.34 16.97
C LEU A 21 7.56 -0.91 17.48
N ASN A 22 7.11 -2.04 16.93
CA ASN A 22 5.94 -2.75 17.44
C ASN A 22 6.13 -3.19 18.90
N ALA A 23 7.33 -3.66 19.26
CA ALA A 23 7.65 -4.04 20.63
C ALA A 23 7.71 -2.85 21.60
N MET A 24 7.99 -1.64 21.08
CA MET A 24 7.94 -0.41 21.85
C MET A 24 6.51 0.12 22.04
N GLY A 25 5.51 -0.53 21.44
CA GLY A 25 4.10 -0.11 21.49
C GLY A 25 3.79 1.08 20.58
N TRP A 26 4.70 1.45 19.68
CA TRP A 26 4.54 2.61 18.80
C TRP A 26 3.81 2.28 17.50
N SER A 27 3.59 0.99 17.23
CA SER A 27 2.82 0.53 16.08
C SER A 27 1.86 -0.59 16.50
N ARG A 28 0.82 -0.82 15.68
CA ARG A 28 -0.12 -1.94 15.79
C ARG A 28 -0.88 -2.09 17.12
N ALA A 29 -1.12 -1.00 17.84
CA ALA A 29 -1.94 -1.03 19.05
C ALA A 29 -3.32 -1.67 18.74
N GLY A 30 -3.72 -2.67 19.53
CA GLY A 30 -4.99 -3.37 19.37
C GLY A 30 -5.06 -4.44 18.28
N LEU A 31 -3.95 -4.74 17.58
CA LEU A 31 -3.87 -5.83 16.62
C LEU A 31 -3.17 -7.07 17.21
N THR A 32 -3.46 -8.24 16.64
CA THR A 32 -2.72 -9.48 16.96
C THR A 32 -1.22 -9.27 16.75
N GLY A 33 -0.43 -9.66 17.74
CA GLY A 33 1.03 -9.48 17.75
C GLY A 33 1.51 -8.12 18.25
N SER A 34 0.63 -7.22 18.72
CA SER A 34 1.03 -5.96 19.34
C SER A 34 2.03 -6.18 20.49
N GLY A 35 3.09 -5.37 20.56
CA GLY A 35 4.11 -5.47 21.60
C GLY A 35 5.16 -6.56 21.37
N LEU A 36 5.08 -7.35 20.29
CA LEU A 36 6.05 -8.41 19.99
C LEU A 36 7.15 -7.93 19.03
N ASN A 37 8.40 -8.29 19.31
CA ASN A 37 9.54 -8.03 18.44
C ASN A 37 9.78 -9.22 17.49
N THR A 38 8.88 -9.44 16.52
CA THR A 38 9.01 -10.52 15.54
C THR A 38 8.50 -10.09 14.17
N TYR A 39 9.03 -10.66 13.09
CA TYR A 39 8.51 -10.42 11.74
C TYR A 39 7.06 -10.92 11.59
N GLN A 40 6.71 -12.01 12.29
CA GLN A 40 5.32 -12.49 12.30
C GLN A 40 4.36 -11.45 12.89
N ALA A 41 4.81 -10.64 13.85
CA ALA A 41 3.99 -9.61 14.46
C ALA A 41 3.59 -8.50 13.48
N ILE A 42 4.36 -8.26 12.43
CA ILE A 42 4.04 -7.29 11.38
C ILE A 42 3.33 -7.93 10.17
N SER A 43 2.95 -9.20 10.25
CA SER A 43 2.11 -9.86 9.25
C SER A 43 0.68 -9.28 9.27
N GLY A 44 0.15 -8.94 8.10
CA GLY A 44 -1.12 -8.22 7.94
C GLY A 44 -1.09 -6.79 8.50
N GLY A 45 -2.25 -6.14 8.56
CA GLY A 45 -2.39 -4.77 9.07
C GLY A 45 -3.08 -3.85 8.07
N TYR A 46 -2.86 -2.53 8.23
CA TYR A 46 -3.54 -1.50 7.43
C TYR A 46 -2.53 -0.54 6.79
N ILE A 47 -2.81 -0.15 5.54
CA ILE A 47 -1.93 0.70 4.73
C ILE A 47 -1.80 2.08 5.38
N TYR A 48 -2.91 2.69 5.83
CA TYR A 48 -2.90 4.00 6.49
C TYR A 48 -1.96 4.04 7.71
N ALA A 49 -1.90 2.96 8.50
CA ALA A 49 -1.04 2.91 9.68
C ALA A 49 0.44 2.91 9.27
N ALA A 50 0.80 2.08 8.28
CA ALA A 50 2.17 2.04 7.76
C ALA A 50 2.58 3.38 7.13
N LEU A 51 1.69 4.00 6.34
CA LEU A 51 1.90 5.34 5.79
C LEU A 51 2.16 6.37 6.90
N GLY A 52 1.33 6.39 7.94
CA GLY A 52 1.49 7.30 9.07
C GLY A 52 2.82 7.12 9.81
N HIS A 53 3.21 5.87 10.11
CA HIS A 53 4.46 5.60 10.82
C HIS A 53 5.70 5.95 9.98
N VAL A 54 5.70 5.65 8.68
CA VAL A 54 6.86 5.89 7.80
C VAL A 54 7.02 7.37 7.46
N THR A 55 5.91 8.09 7.29
CA THR A 55 5.94 9.48 6.82
C THR A 55 5.85 10.51 7.95
N GLY A 56 5.36 10.11 9.12
CA GLY A 56 4.96 11.03 10.19
C GLY A 56 3.73 11.89 9.87
N GLN A 57 3.06 11.66 8.73
CA GLN A 57 1.88 12.42 8.33
C GLN A 57 0.59 11.77 8.84
N ALA A 58 -0.44 12.59 9.03
CA ALA A 58 -1.79 12.08 9.17
C ALA A 58 -2.22 11.33 7.90
N THR A 59 -3.16 10.40 8.05
CA THR A 59 -3.66 9.58 6.93
C THR A 59 -5.17 9.63 6.82
N VAL A 60 -5.66 9.50 5.60
CA VAL A 60 -7.07 9.27 5.29
C VAL A 60 -7.22 7.83 4.84
N ALA A 61 -8.03 7.08 5.59
CA ALA A 61 -8.20 5.64 5.40
C ALA A 61 -9.55 5.29 4.75
N PHE A 62 -9.59 4.13 4.12
CA PHE A 62 -10.80 3.44 3.64
C PHE A 62 -11.63 4.25 2.64
N ALA A 63 -10.97 4.95 1.71
CA ALA A 63 -11.67 5.53 0.57
C ALA A 63 -12.19 4.41 -0.34
N MET A 64 -13.46 4.04 -0.17
CA MET A 64 -14.08 2.92 -0.87
C MET A 64 -14.09 3.15 -2.38
N THR A 65 -13.47 2.25 -3.15
CA THR A 65 -13.34 2.41 -4.61
C THR A 65 -14.69 2.47 -5.31
N SER A 66 -15.71 1.80 -4.76
CA SER A 66 -17.09 1.76 -5.25
C SER A 66 -17.84 3.08 -5.14
N SER A 67 -17.37 4.03 -4.32
CA SER A 67 -18.02 5.34 -4.20
C SER A 67 -17.80 6.18 -5.47
N ALA A 68 -18.86 6.87 -5.90
CA ALA A 68 -18.85 7.70 -7.12
C ALA A 68 -17.80 8.83 -7.06
N SER A 69 -17.48 9.32 -5.86
CA SER A 69 -16.49 10.40 -5.68
C SER A 69 -15.04 9.93 -5.60
N SER A 70 -14.81 8.62 -5.41
CA SER A 70 -13.48 8.10 -5.07
C SER A 70 -12.45 8.24 -6.18
N PHE A 71 -12.88 8.24 -7.45
CA PHE A 71 -11.95 8.51 -8.55
C PHE A 71 -11.38 9.94 -8.46
N GLN A 72 -12.24 10.93 -8.23
CA GLN A 72 -11.81 12.32 -8.10
C GLN A 72 -10.92 12.52 -6.87
N GLN A 73 -11.23 11.85 -5.75
CA GLN A 73 -10.38 11.86 -4.56
C GLN A 73 -9.00 11.27 -4.83
N PHE A 74 -8.92 10.16 -5.57
CA PHE A 74 -7.67 9.56 -5.99
C PHE A 74 -6.86 10.52 -6.87
N VAL A 75 -7.47 11.11 -7.91
CA VAL A 75 -6.78 12.03 -8.82
C VAL A 75 -6.25 13.25 -8.08
N TRP A 76 -7.05 13.82 -7.17
CA TRP A 76 -6.61 14.95 -6.34
C TRP A 76 -5.41 14.58 -5.47
N ALA A 77 -5.48 13.43 -4.78
CA ALA A 77 -4.40 12.97 -3.92
C ALA A 77 -3.11 12.69 -4.71
N HIS A 78 -3.22 12.06 -5.88
CA HIS A 78 -2.09 11.79 -6.75
C HIS A 78 -1.43 13.09 -7.22
N ASN A 79 -2.22 14.05 -7.69
CA ASN A 79 -1.71 15.35 -8.15
C ASN A 79 -1.10 16.18 -7.01
N ALA A 80 -1.54 15.97 -5.77
CA ALA A 80 -0.96 16.58 -4.59
C ALA A 80 0.29 15.85 -4.06
N GLY A 81 0.80 14.85 -4.78
CA GLY A 81 2.00 14.08 -4.39
C GLY A 81 1.81 13.21 -3.15
N LYS A 82 0.56 12.87 -2.81
CA LYS A 82 0.28 12.00 -1.66
C LYS A 82 0.75 10.58 -1.95
N MET A 83 1.30 9.93 -0.93
CA MET A 83 1.49 8.48 -0.97
C MET A 83 0.12 7.80 -0.86
N ILE A 84 -0.16 6.87 -1.78
CA ILE A 84 -1.45 6.18 -1.90
C ILE A 84 -1.18 4.67 -2.02
N GLY A 85 -1.94 3.87 -1.28
CA GLY A 85 -1.96 2.43 -1.46
C GLY A 85 -3.38 1.88 -1.55
N PHE A 86 -3.55 0.85 -2.37
CA PHE A 86 -4.83 0.17 -2.60
C PHE A 86 -4.84 -1.18 -1.89
N ALA A 87 -5.96 -1.51 -1.25
CA ALA A 87 -6.21 -2.85 -0.73
C ALA A 87 -7.10 -3.61 -1.73
N SER A 88 -6.63 -4.76 -2.21
CA SER A 88 -7.42 -5.62 -3.08
C SER A 88 -8.57 -6.27 -2.30
N LYS A 89 -9.64 -6.63 -3.01
CA LYS A 89 -10.70 -7.47 -2.43
C LYS A 89 -10.12 -8.84 -2.07
N SER A 90 -10.73 -9.55 -1.12
CA SER A 90 -10.33 -10.94 -0.81
C SER A 90 -10.43 -11.86 -2.03
N THR A 91 -11.42 -11.63 -2.90
CA THR A 91 -11.61 -12.33 -4.18
C THR A 91 -11.69 -11.31 -5.30
N PRO A 92 -10.55 -10.90 -5.90
CA PRO A 92 -10.53 -9.98 -7.02
C PRO A 92 -11.09 -10.65 -8.29
N ALA A 93 -11.54 -9.84 -9.24
CA ALA A 93 -12.13 -10.33 -10.49
C ALA A 93 -11.07 -10.85 -11.48
N SER A 94 -9.85 -10.30 -11.42
CA SER A 94 -8.71 -10.67 -12.25
C SER A 94 -7.75 -11.56 -11.49
N SER A 95 -7.29 -12.64 -12.13
CA SER A 95 -6.25 -13.53 -11.59
C SER A 95 -4.86 -12.87 -11.50
N SER A 96 -4.66 -11.71 -12.14
CA SER A 96 -3.42 -10.93 -12.03
C SER A 96 -3.36 -10.09 -10.75
N VAL A 97 -4.45 -10.01 -9.99
CA VAL A 97 -4.53 -9.30 -8.70
C VAL A 97 -4.54 -10.33 -7.58
N VAL A 98 -3.62 -10.20 -6.64
CA VAL A 98 -3.58 -11.01 -5.42
C VAL A 98 -4.67 -10.51 -4.49
N GLY A 99 -5.51 -11.41 -3.97
CA GLY A 99 -6.60 -11.07 -3.07
C GLY A 99 -6.15 -10.78 -1.64
N GLY A 100 -6.83 -9.86 -0.95
CA GLY A 100 -6.52 -9.48 0.44
C GLY A 100 -5.12 -8.86 0.60
N HIS A 101 -4.66 -8.12 -0.40
CA HIS A 101 -3.27 -7.70 -0.56
C HIS A 101 -3.14 -6.20 -0.78
N ALA A 102 -2.05 -5.61 -0.28
CA ALA A 102 -1.77 -4.19 -0.44
C ALA A 102 -0.93 -3.95 -1.70
N TYR A 103 -1.26 -2.88 -2.43
CA TYR A 103 -0.54 -2.41 -3.61
C TYR A 103 -0.20 -0.93 -3.45
N MET A 104 0.92 -0.49 -4.02
CA MET A 104 1.33 0.91 -4.01
C MET A 104 1.05 1.58 -5.36
N VAL A 105 0.56 2.82 -5.32
CA VAL A 105 0.44 3.64 -6.53
C VAL A 105 1.82 4.12 -6.94
N VAL A 106 2.23 3.78 -8.16
CA VAL A 106 3.52 4.19 -8.74
C VAL A 106 3.34 5.16 -9.91
N GLY A 107 2.10 5.38 -10.35
CA GLY A 107 1.78 6.39 -11.34
C GLY A 107 0.29 6.48 -11.68
N TYR A 108 -0.04 7.51 -12.44
CA TYR A 108 -1.35 7.73 -13.01
C TYR A 108 -1.21 8.35 -14.39
N ASP A 109 -1.76 7.69 -15.40
CA ASP A 109 -1.87 8.22 -16.75
C ASP A 109 -3.18 9.01 -16.86
N ALA A 110 -3.09 10.33 -16.83
CA ALA A 110 -4.25 11.22 -16.93
C ALA A 110 -4.88 11.23 -18.33
N ARG A 111 -4.12 10.95 -19.39
CA ARG A 111 -4.62 10.95 -20.78
C ARG A 111 -5.58 9.79 -21.00
N PHE A 112 -5.23 8.61 -20.48
CA PHE A 112 -6.04 7.41 -20.62
C PHE A 112 -6.80 7.03 -19.33
N GLN A 113 -6.68 7.84 -18.28
CA GLN A 113 -7.27 7.63 -16.95
C GLN A 113 -6.94 6.25 -16.37
N ARG A 114 -5.65 5.88 -16.37
CA ARG A 114 -5.18 4.58 -15.88
C ARG A 114 -4.32 4.70 -14.64
N VAL A 115 -4.66 3.97 -13.59
CA VAL A 115 -3.90 3.85 -12.36
C VAL A 115 -2.81 2.79 -12.53
N GLN A 116 -1.59 3.11 -12.12
CA GLN A 116 -0.46 2.18 -12.15
C GLN A 116 -0.15 1.71 -10.73
N LEU A 117 -0.28 0.41 -10.49
CA LEU A 117 -0.11 -0.22 -9.17
C LEU A 117 1.02 -1.24 -9.21
N ALA A 118 1.94 -1.16 -8.25
CA ALA A 118 2.99 -2.15 -8.07
C ALA A 118 2.68 -3.09 -6.91
N ASN A 119 2.95 -4.38 -7.11
CA ASN A 119 2.85 -5.40 -6.07
C ASN A 119 4.13 -5.38 -5.21
N PRO A 120 4.04 -5.26 -3.86
CA PRO A 120 5.22 -5.25 -3.00
C PRO A 120 6.01 -6.58 -2.99
N TRP A 121 5.48 -7.66 -3.55
CA TRP A 121 6.21 -8.93 -3.66
C TRP A 121 7.39 -8.89 -4.62
N GLY A 122 7.42 -7.95 -5.57
CA GLY A 122 8.58 -7.77 -6.43
C GLY A 122 8.24 -7.44 -7.88
N PRO A 123 9.26 -7.07 -8.67
CA PRO A 123 9.11 -6.68 -10.08
C PRO A 123 8.58 -7.80 -10.98
N GLU A 124 8.73 -9.07 -10.61
CA GLU A 124 8.20 -10.22 -11.34
C GLU A 124 6.67 -10.23 -11.44
N TYR A 125 5.98 -9.52 -10.54
CA TYR A 125 4.53 -9.30 -10.60
C TYR A 125 4.12 -8.12 -11.50
N GLY A 126 5.11 -7.37 -12.02
CA GLY A 126 4.92 -6.25 -12.93
C GLY A 126 4.17 -5.05 -12.32
N ILE A 127 3.90 -4.07 -13.18
CA ILE A 127 3.03 -2.92 -12.85
C ILE A 127 1.66 -3.17 -13.48
N LEU A 128 0.64 -3.24 -12.64
CA LEU A 128 -0.75 -3.30 -13.10
C LEU A 128 -1.16 -1.92 -13.60
N THR A 129 -1.63 -1.84 -14.84
CA THR A 129 -2.16 -0.60 -15.42
C THR A 129 -3.65 -0.75 -15.65
N LEU A 130 -4.46 -0.11 -14.80
CA LEU A 130 -5.89 -0.39 -14.68
C LEU A 130 -6.73 0.86 -14.93
N THR A 131 -7.87 0.71 -15.61
CA THR A 131 -8.92 1.74 -15.60
C THR A 131 -9.57 1.82 -14.21
N TRP A 132 -10.26 2.92 -13.91
CA TRP A 132 -10.97 3.02 -12.63
C TRP A 132 -12.04 1.93 -12.45
N GLN A 133 -12.72 1.52 -13.51
CA GLN A 133 -13.68 0.41 -13.47
C GLN A 133 -12.99 -0.91 -13.08
N GLN A 134 -11.81 -1.19 -13.62
CA GLN A 134 -11.02 -2.37 -13.24
C GLN A 134 -10.52 -2.26 -11.79
N VAL A 135 -10.17 -1.06 -11.33
CA VAL A 135 -9.86 -0.81 -9.91
C VAL A 135 -11.07 -1.17 -9.04
N GLN A 136 -12.27 -0.71 -9.38
CA GLN A 136 -13.50 -1.02 -8.64
C GLN A 136 -13.86 -2.51 -8.62
N GLN A 137 -13.54 -3.23 -9.70
CA GLN A 137 -13.76 -4.67 -9.77
C GLN A 137 -12.82 -5.46 -8.85
N ASN A 138 -11.56 -5.01 -8.69
CA ASN A 138 -10.50 -5.77 -8.04
C ASN A 138 -10.10 -5.27 -6.64
N PHE A 139 -10.31 -3.99 -6.35
CA PHE A 139 -9.84 -3.33 -5.13
C PHE A 139 -11.01 -2.81 -4.30
N GLN A 140 -10.89 -2.92 -2.97
CA GLN A 140 -11.96 -2.58 -2.03
C GLN A 140 -11.90 -1.10 -1.64
N TYR A 141 -10.71 -0.62 -1.27
CA TYR A 141 -10.47 0.75 -0.84
C TYR A 141 -9.04 1.16 -1.16
N PHE A 142 -8.77 2.47 -1.02
CA PHE A 142 -7.41 2.99 -0.92
C PHE A 142 -7.25 3.88 0.31
N ASP A 143 -6.02 3.92 0.80
CA ASP A 143 -5.56 4.79 1.87
C ASP A 143 -4.56 5.79 1.30
N ARG A 144 -4.46 6.95 1.93
CA ARG A 144 -3.49 7.98 1.52
C ARG A 144 -2.98 8.79 2.70
N THR A 145 -1.84 9.42 2.51
CA THR A 145 -1.44 10.56 3.36
C THR A 145 -2.43 11.72 3.20
N ALA A 146 -2.63 12.48 4.27
CA ALA A 146 -3.63 13.56 4.37
C ALA A 146 -3.26 14.75 3.48
#